data_AF-A0A544XIT1-F1
#
_entry.id   AF-A0A544XIT1-F1
#
_cell.length_a   1.000
_cell.length_b   1.000
_cell.length_c   1.000
_cell.angle_alpha   90.00
_cell.angle_beta   90.00
_cell.angle_gamma   90.00
#
_symmetry.space_group_name_H-M   'P 1'
#
loop_
_entity.id
_entity.type
_entity.pdbx_description
1 polymer ?
#
loop_
_entity_poly.entity_id
_entity_poly.type
_entity_poly.pdbx_seq_one_letter_code
_entity_poly.pdbx_strand_id
1 'polypeptide(L)'
;MPAPDVAALLALLERSEPDVAEPARVAVEWLAGGEALETISQFDVCEFLWYTLPIKVPGDQATIARALGRLLRLAGMERYAALCDSPATARILMTYAREGEEAGAAAYHRELEATGVLPPDVAELSWSSIMGPEELGAHVACAAALELAIVTGDPVDREELTRRWLTAPRPELGGDCWLHRVHGERLNRWVLGRGTARRELAQPFEVRLHAPIAAPDEPHLEPLRWLLGLARTGVRLTERLNVGRAVAAEAADRFGWGNPTRPGAVRGEADVPALTELRQIAVHDLGALRRSGRRLVLTTTGRNLLDDRAAMWDAAAPTLLVPAPGEHDFEVSIRESALMILVDGDVVRDGDLRARIAEVVNGEGWRATDGGRVGGADLTGPLSRLRHRLDALGLDTLGFDTQGAGAQGPDAPGLNAQGPGASGADASGLVGPEPGAAAQEGQATASAPRATGSAPEGTRREPVTRVAGDDAPWRLTDAGRRAALAALRAQALRPRQYAGLG
;
A
#
# COMPACT_ATOMS: atom_id res chain seq x y z
N MET A 1 33.02 -30.92 11.30
CA MET A 1 33.38 -31.53 10.01
C MET A 1 33.71 -30.38 9.07
N PRO A 2 34.76 -30.43 8.25
CA PRO A 2 34.97 -29.41 7.22
C PRO A 2 33.77 -29.41 6.25
N ALA A 3 33.42 -28.23 5.72
CA ALA A 3 32.36 -28.07 4.74
C ALA A 3 32.57 -29.01 3.55
N PRO A 4 31.51 -29.65 3.01
CA PRO A 4 31.64 -30.51 1.85
C PRO A 4 32.12 -29.70 0.63
N ASP A 5 33.31 -30.02 0.13
CA ASP A 5 33.87 -29.43 -1.09
C ASP A 5 33.18 -30.01 -2.33
N VAL A 6 32.39 -29.17 -3.00
CA VAL A 6 31.63 -29.54 -4.22
C VAL A 6 32.54 -30.10 -5.30
N ALA A 7 33.73 -29.54 -5.51
CA ALA A 7 34.64 -29.99 -6.55
C ALA A 7 35.16 -31.41 -6.25
N ALA A 8 35.49 -31.68 -4.98
CA ALA A 8 35.91 -33.00 -4.53
C ALA A 8 34.77 -34.04 -4.65
N LEU A 9 33.54 -33.65 -4.31
CA LEU A 9 32.36 -34.51 -4.43
C LEU A 9 32.04 -34.84 -5.90
N LEU A 10 32.10 -33.86 -6.79
CA LEU A 10 31.91 -34.07 -8.24
C LEU A 10 33.00 -34.96 -8.82
N ALA A 11 34.26 -34.77 -8.43
CA ALA A 11 35.36 -35.63 -8.86
C ALA A 11 35.22 -37.07 -8.33
N LEU A 12 34.60 -37.26 -7.16
CA LEU A 12 34.26 -38.59 -6.66
C LEU A 12 33.15 -39.22 -7.51
N LEU A 13 32.08 -38.47 -7.79
CA LEU A 13 30.96 -38.88 -8.64
C LEU A 13 31.42 -39.27 -10.04
N GLU A 14 32.30 -38.48 -10.65
CA GLU A 14 32.85 -38.76 -11.98
C GLU A 14 33.63 -40.08 -12.03
N ARG A 15 34.29 -40.47 -10.93
CA ARG A 15 34.98 -41.76 -10.82
C ARG A 15 34.03 -42.94 -10.58
N SER A 16 32.97 -42.75 -9.80
CA SER A 16 32.07 -43.85 -9.39
C SER A 16 30.86 -44.04 -10.30
N GLU A 17 30.27 -42.95 -10.78
CA GLU A 17 29.02 -42.87 -11.55
C GLU A 17 29.13 -41.79 -12.64
N PRO A 18 29.92 -42.00 -13.71
CA PRO A 18 30.26 -40.96 -14.68
C PRO A 18 29.04 -40.34 -15.39
N ASP A 19 28.00 -41.14 -15.66
CA ASP A 19 26.76 -40.67 -16.30
C ASP A 19 25.94 -39.71 -15.40
N VAL A 20 26.22 -39.67 -14.10
CA VAL A 20 25.52 -38.85 -13.10
C VAL A 20 26.27 -37.54 -12.82
N ALA A 21 27.58 -37.49 -13.08
CA ALA A 21 28.42 -36.36 -12.72
C ALA A 21 28.05 -35.05 -13.45
N GLU A 22 27.78 -35.11 -14.75
CA GLU A 22 27.40 -33.91 -15.53
C GLU A 22 26.04 -33.35 -15.11
N PRO A 23 24.94 -34.15 -15.03
CA PRO A 23 23.67 -33.64 -14.51
C PRO A 23 23.76 -33.10 -13.08
N ALA A 24 24.58 -33.71 -12.22
CA ALA A 24 24.80 -33.22 -10.85
C ALA A 24 25.53 -31.87 -10.83
N ARG A 25 26.51 -31.67 -11.73
CA ARG A 25 27.24 -30.40 -11.87
C ARG A 25 26.31 -29.28 -12.28
N VAL A 26 25.49 -29.51 -13.30
CA VAL A 26 24.47 -28.54 -13.74
C VAL A 26 23.54 -28.20 -12.57
N ALA A 27 23.02 -29.20 -11.87
CA ALA A 27 22.10 -28.96 -10.77
C ALA A 27 22.72 -28.11 -9.64
N VAL A 28 23.93 -28.43 -9.20
CA VAL A 28 24.57 -27.74 -8.08
C VAL A 28 25.01 -26.32 -8.45
N GLU A 29 25.41 -26.09 -9.71
CA GLU A 29 25.73 -24.75 -10.21
C GLU A 29 24.51 -23.82 -10.15
N TRP A 30 23.34 -24.31 -10.58
CA TRP A 30 22.09 -23.55 -10.51
C TRP A 30 21.57 -23.36 -9.08
N LEU A 31 21.73 -24.37 -8.22
CA LEU A 31 21.24 -24.33 -6.84
C LEU A 31 22.09 -23.43 -5.94
N ALA A 32 23.42 -23.59 -5.96
CA ALA A 32 24.32 -22.94 -5.02
C ALA A 32 25.03 -21.72 -5.60
N GLY A 33 25.07 -21.54 -6.93
CA GLY A 33 25.73 -20.39 -7.56
C GLY A 33 27.23 -20.26 -7.24
N GLY A 34 27.89 -21.36 -6.85
CA GLY A 34 29.27 -21.38 -6.38
C GLY A 34 29.46 -21.16 -4.87
N GLU A 35 28.39 -20.95 -4.12
CA GLU A 35 28.43 -20.96 -2.65
C GLU A 35 28.62 -22.37 -2.08
N ALA A 36 28.99 -22.44 -0.80
CA ALA A 36 29.18 -23.70 -0.11
C ALA A 36 27.85 -24.42 0.11
N LEU A 37 27.80 -25.74 -0.04
CA LEU A 37 26.58 -26.53 0.17
C LEU A 37 25.99 -26.40 1.59
N GLU A 38 26.78 -25.96 2.57
CA GLU A 38 26.29 -25.72 3.94
C GLU A 38 25.39 -24.48 4.07
N THR A 39 25.36 -23.59 3.07
CA THR A 39 24.49 -22.41 3.06
C THR A 39 23.09 -22.69 2.51
N ILE A 40 22.89 -23.83 1.84
CA ILE A 40 21.59 -24.16 1.23
C ILE A 40 20.59 -24.65 2.29
N SER A 41 19.36 -24.18 2.13
CA SER A 41 18.20 -24.56 2.93
C SER A 41 17.30 -25.54 2.16
N GLN A 42 16.33 -26.15 2.84
CA GLN A 42 15.26 -26.88 2.16
C GLN A 42 14.47 -25.97 1.20
N PHE A 43 14.29 -24.70 1.56
CA PHE A 43 13.59 -23.75 0.68
C PHE A 43 14.32 -23.63 -0.65
N ASP A 44 15.65 -23.47 -0.65
CA ASP A 44 16.46 -23.36 -1.87
C ASP A 44 16.39 -24.63 -2.71
N VAL A 45 16.47 -25.81 -2.06
CA VAL A 45 16.38 -27.11 -2.74
C VAL A 45 14.99 -27.30 -3.38
N CYS A 46 13.92 -26.94 -2.67
CA CYS A 46 12.56 -27.01 -3.20
C CYS A 46 12.34 -26.00 -4.34
N GLU A 47 12.79 -24.74 -4.20
CA GLU A 47 12.71 -23.74 -5.26
C GLU A 47 13.45 -24.21 -6.52
N PHE A 48 14.66 -24.75 -6.35
CA PHE A 48 15.42 -25.33 -7.45
C PHE A 48 14.66 -26.48 -8.11
N LEU A 49 14.29 -27.52 -7.34
CA LEU A 49 13.70 -28.74 -7.89
C LEU A 49 12.32 -28.50 -8.52
N TRP A 50 11.52 -27.62 -7.94
CA TRP A 50 10.09 -27.52 -8.25
C TRP A 50 9.74 -26.29 -9.08
N TYR A 51 10.63 -25.32 -9.22
CA TYR A 51 10.41 -24.12 -10.05
C TYR A 51 11.54 -23.88 -11.05
N THR A 52 12.79 -23.72 -10.61
CA THR A 52 13.91 -23.37 -11.50
C THR A 52 14.26 -24.49 -12.48
N LEU A 53 14.34 -25.73 -12.01
CA LEU A 53 14.65 -26.91 -12.82
C LEU A 53 13.66 -27.12 -13.97
N PRO A 54 12.33 -27.18 -13.75
CA PRO A 54 11.39 -27.41 -14.85
C PRO A 54 11.29 -26.26 -15.86
N ILE A 55 11.57 -25.02 -15.44
CA ILE A 55 11.35 -23.81 -16.26
C ILE A 55 12.63 -23.35 -16.98
N LYS A 56 13.76 -23.34 -16.28
CA LYS A 56 14.99 -22.65 -16.72
C LYS A 56 16.09 -23.61 -17.16
N VAL A 57 16.11 -24.83 -16.64
CA VAL A 57 17.20 -25.78 -16.88
C VAL A 57 16.81 -26.73 -18.02
N PRO A 58 17.53 -26.73 -19.16
CA PRO A 58 17.24 -27.65 -20.24
C PRO A 58 17.68 -29.08 -19.90
N GLY A 59 17.00 -30.07 -20.48
CA GLY A 59 17.37 -31.49 -20.37
C GLY A 59 16.32 -32.35 -19.67
N ASP A 60 16.71 -33.57 -19.31
CA ASP A 60 15.85 -34.48 -18.55
C ASP A 60 15.85 -34.09 -17.07
N GLN A 61 14.81 -33.36 -16.68
CA GLN A 61 14.61 -32.84 -15.32
C GLN A 61 14.62 -33.95 -14.27
N ALA A 62 14.07 -35.12 -14.55
CA ALA A 62 14.04 -36.23 -13.60
C ALA A 62 15.43 -36.82 -13.38
N THR A 63 16.25 -36.90 -14.43
CA THR A 63 17.65 -37.33 -14.34
C THR A 63 18.49 -36.31 -13.57
N ILE A 64 18.32 -35.01 -13.84
CA ILE A 64 19.04 -33.93 -13.13
C ILE A 64 18.68 -33.93 -11.64
N ALA A 65 17.39 -34.02 -11.29
CA ALA A 65 16.95 -34.09 -9.89
C ALA A 65 17.58 -35.29 -9.15
N ARG A 66 17.55 -36.48 -9.75
CA ARG A 66 18.15 -37.69 -9.15
C ARG A 66 19.66 -37.56 -8.98
N ALA A 67 20.34 -36.94 -9.94
CA ALA A 67 21.78 -36.70 -9.87
C ALA A 67 22.15 -35.74 -8.75
N LEU A 68 21.39 -34.66 -8.56
CA LEU A 68 21.53 -33.80 -7.39
C LEU A 68 21.35 -34.58 -6.09
N GLY A 69 20.34 -35.45 -6.01
CA GLY A 69 20.11 -36.31 -4.84
C GLY A 69 21.27 -37.28 -4.55
N ARG A 70 22.05 -37.69 -5.56
CA ARG A 70 23.28 -38.48 -5.35
C ARG A 70 24.40 -37.64 -4.78
N LEU A 71 24.62 -36.44 -5.32
CA LEU A 71 25.63 -35.50 -4.83
C LEU A 71 25.36 -35.12 -3.37
N LEU A 72 24.11 -34.79 -3.03
CA LEU A 72 23.72 -34.40 -1.67
C LEU A 72 23.90 -35.55 -0.67
N ARG A 73 23.67 -36.81 -1.07
CA ARG A 73 23.98 -37.98 -0.23
C ARG A 73 25.47 -38.12 0.06
N LEU A 74 26.32 -37.93 -0.95
CA LEU A 74 27.77 -37.95 -0.77
C LEU A 74 28.24 -36.82 0.16
N ALA A 75 27.53 -35.68 0.15
CA ALA A 75 27.75 -34.57 1.07
C ALA A 75 27.21 -34.82 2.49
N GLY A 76 26.52 -35.94 2.74
CA GLY A 76 25.87 -36.25 4.02
C GLY A 76 24.56 -35.49 4.28
N MET A 77 23.95 -34.91 3.24
CA MET A 77 22.75 -34.07 3.30
C MET A 77 21.50 -34.89 2.97
N GLU A 78 21.29 -35.99 3.71
CA GLU A 78 20.24 -37.00 3.44
C GLU A 78 18.83 -36.41 3.34
N ARG A 79 18.52 -35.41 4.18
CA ARG A 79 17.22 -34.74 4.18
C ARG A 79 16.93 -34.02 2.85
N TYR A 80 17.93 -33.36 2.27
CA TYR A 80 17.79 -32.68 0.98
C TYR A 80 17.80 -33.66 -0.18
N ALA A 81 18.65 -34.68 -0.11
CA ALA A 81 18.64 -35.76 -1.10
C ALA A 81 17.30 -36.49 -1.18
N ALA A 82 16.61 -36.68 -0.04
CA ALA A 82 15.29 -37.27 0.01
C ALA A 82 14.24 -36.45 -0.76
N LEU A 83 14.38 -35.12 -0.82
CA LEU A 83 13.49 -34.26 -1.62
C LEU A 83 13.68 -34.54 -3.11
N CYS A 84 14.92 -34.70 -3.58
CA CYS A 84 15.24 -34.98 -4.98
C CYS A 84 14.54 -36.25 -5.51
N ASP A 85 14.50 -37.30 -4.69
CA ASP A 85 13.89 -38.59 -5.04
C ASP A 85 12.42 -38.71 -4.54
N SER A 86 11.82 -37.62 -4.06
CA SER A 86 10.48 -37.66 -3.44
C SER A 86 9.35 -37.86 -4.48
N PRO A 87 8.23 -38.50 -4.07
CA PRO A 87 7.03 -38.55 -4.90
C PRO A 87 6.48 -37.16 -5.27
N ALA A 88 6.65 -36.17 -4.38
CA ALA A 88 6.23 -34.80 -4.65
C ALA A 88 7.02 -34.20 -5.83
N THR A 89 8.35 -34.29 -5.82
CA THR A 89 9.22 -33.83 -6.92
C THR A 89 8.83 -34.50 -8.23
N ALA A 90 8.66 -35.83 -8.24
CA ALA A 90 8.27 -36.56 -9.44
C ALA A 90 6.90 -36.11 -9.99
N ARG A 91 5.92 -35.86 -9.10
CA ARG A 91 4.60 -35.35 -9.50
C ARG A 91 4.69 -33.95 -10.09
N ILE A 92 5.39 -33.02 -9.44
CA ILE A 92 5.50 -31.62 -9.90
C ILE A 92 6.16 -31.56 -11.28
N LEU A 93 7.30 -32.22 -11.46
CA LEU A 93 7.98 -32.27 -12.76
C LEU A 93 7.10 -32.88 -13.85
N MET A 94 6.33 -33.92 -13.52
CA MET A 94 5.35 -34.51 -14.44
C MET A 94 4.21 -33.54 -14.79
N THR A 95 3.71 -32.77 -13.82
CA THR A 95 2.67 -31.77 -14.04
C THR A 95 3.16 -30.67 -14.98
N TYR A 96 4.38 -30.15 -14.80
CA TYR A 96 4.98 -29.22 -15.76
C TYR A 96 5.03 -29.81 -17.17
N ALA A 97 5.47 -31.05 -17.31
CA ALA A 97 5.61 -31.71 -18.61
C ALA A 97 4.27 -32.02 -19.30
N ARG A 98 3.19 -32.27 -18.54
CA ARG A 98 1.89 -32.73 -19.09
C ARG A 98 0.82 -31.66 -19.15
N GLU A 99 0.79 -30.78 -18.16
CA GLU A 99 -0.29 -29.82 -17.93
C GLU A 99 0.17 -28.37 -18.11
N GLY A 100 1.48 -28.15 -18.25
CA GLY A 100 2.07 -26.85 -18.53
C GLY A 100 2.51 -26.07 -17.29
N GLU A 101 3.07 -24.89 -17.53
CA GLU A 101 3.76 -24.07 -16.52
C GLU A 101 2.83 -23.63 -15.38
N GLU A 102 1.60 -23.22 -15.68
CA GLU A 102 0.65 -22.74 -14.68
C GLU A 102 0.23 -23.85 -13.70
N ALA A 103 -0.12 -25.02 -14.23
CA ALA A 103 -0.47 -26.19 -13.41
C ALA A 103 0.74 -26.66 -12.58
N GLY A 104 1.93 -26.66 -13.17
CA GLY A 104 3.18 -26.97 -12.49
C GLY A 104 3.47 -26.00 -11.35
N ALA A 105 3.35 -24.70 -11.58
CA ALA A 105 3.56 -23.66 -10.58
C ALA A 105 2.54 -23.77 -9.42
N ALA A 106 1.28 -24.10 -9.73
CA ALA A 106 0.26 -24.33 -8.70
C ALA A 106 0.51 -25.61 -7.88
N ALA A 107 1.07 -26.67 -8.48
CA ALA A 107 1.49 -27.86 -7.76
C ALA A 107 2.71 -27.56 -6.85
N TYR A 108 3.69 -26.82 -7.37
CA TYR A 108 4.83 -26.33 -6.62
C TYR A 108 4.41 -25.54 -5.37
N HIS A 109 3.59 -24.50 -5.50
CA HIS A 109 3.18 -23.67 -4.36
C HIS A 109 2.48 -24.48 -3.27
N ARG A 110 1.60 -25.44 -3.65
CA ARG A 110 0.92 -26.31 -2.69
C ARG A 110 1.87 -27.22 -1.92
N GLU A 111 2.80 -27.86 -2.62
CA GLU A 111 3.76 -28.79 -2.00
C GLU A 111 4.78 -28.02 -1.15
N LEU A 112 5.17 -26.81 -1.56
CA LEU A 112 6.04 -25.95 -0.76
C LEU A 112 5.38 -25.49 0.53
N GLU A 113 4.11 -25.07 0.51
CA GLU A 113 3.36 -24.75 1.73
C GLU A 113 3.28 -25.95 2.68
N ALA A 114 3.09 -27.17 2.14
CA ALA A 114 3.02 -28.40 2.92
C ALA A 114 4.33 -28.77 3.64
N THR A 115 5.48 -28.21 3.21
CA THR A 115 6.76 -28.44 3.90
C THR A 115 6.86 -27.71 5.23
N GLY A 116 6.05 -26.66 5.44
CA GLY A 116 6.07 -25.82 6.63
C GLY A 116 7.24 -24.84 6.71
N VAL A 117 8.18 -24.85 5.76
CA VAL A 117 9.35 -23.95 5.75
C VAL A 117 9.05 -22.57 5.20
N LEU A 118 7.90 -22.37 4.54
CA LEU A 118 7.48 -21.04 4.09
C LEU A 118 7.12 -20.16 5.27
N PRO A 119 7.70 -18.95 5.38
CA PRO A 119 7.26 -17.98 6.38
C PRO A 119 5.84 -17.51 6.06
N PRO A 120 4.86 -17.68 6.97
CA PRO A 120 3.54 -17.08 6.78
C PRO A 120 3.62 -15.55 6.84
N ASP A 121 2.57 -14.90 6.32
CA ASP A 121 2.32 -13.49 6.59
C ASP A 121 2.16 -13.27 8.11
N VAL A 122 2.58 -12.08 8.57
CA VAL A 122 2.36 -11.61 9.94
C VAL A 122 1.67 -10.26 9.92
N ALA A 123 1.14 -9.82 11.06
CA ALA A 123 0.41 -8.54 11.15
C ALA A 123 1.25 -7.34 10.68
N GLU A 124 2.56 -7.41 10.89
CA GLU A 124 3.52 -6.36 10.54
C GLU A 124 3.96 -6.41 9.07
N LEU A 125 3.84 -7.56 8.40
CA LEU A 125 4.36 -7.78 7.05
C LEU A 125 3.58 -8.89 6.32
N SER A 126 3.00 -8.51 5.19
CA SER A 126 2.61 -9.46 4.14
C SER A 126 3.69 -9.57 3.08
N TRP A 127 4.02 -10.79 2.68
CA TRP A 127 5.04 -11.09 1.66
C TRP A 127 4.57 -10.70 0.25
N SER A 128 5.45 -10.11 -0.52
CA SER A 128 5.24 -9.80 -1.94
C SER A 128 5.36 -11.06 -2.78
N SER A 129 4.57 -11.19 -3.84
CA SER A 129 4.83 -12.19 -4.89
C SER A 129 6.06 -11.84 -5.72
N ILE A 130 6.48 -10.57 -5.69
CA ILE A 130 7.72 -10.08 -6.31
C ILE A 130 8.52 -9.39 -5.21
N MET A 131 9.52 -10.07 -4.65
CA MET A 131 10.36 -9.56 -3.58
C MET A 131 11.54 -8.77 -4.14
N GLY A 132 11.99 -7.74 -3.42
CA GLY A 132 13.29 -7.14 -3.69
C GLY A 132 14.38 -7.85 -2.90
N PRO A 133 15.66 -7.45 -3.05
CA PRO A 133 16.78 -8.10 -2.37
C PRO A 133 16.62 -8.18 -0.85
N GLU A 134 16.17 -7.12 -0.18
CA GLU A 134 16.00 -7.12 1.29
C GLU A 134 14.85 -8.02 1.72
N GLU A 135 13.75 -7.99 0.97
CA GLU A 135 12.57 -8.82 1.25
C GLU A 135 12.85 -10.32 1.00
N LEU A 136 13.56 -10.64 -0.08
CA LEU A 136 14.00 -12.00 -0.37
C LEU A 136 14.98 -12.50 0.70
N GLY A 137 15.94 -11.67 1.12
CA GLY A 137 16.86 -12.01 2.20
C GLY A 137 16.15 -12.29 3.51
N ALA A 138 15.17 -11.47 3.88
CA ALA A 138 14.32 -11.70 5.05
C ALA A 138 13.50 -13.00 4.95
N HIS A 139 12.93 -13.28 3.77
CA HIS A 139 12.14 -14.47 3.51
C HIS A 139 12.99 -15.74 3.67
N VAL A 140 14.17 -15.79 3.04
CA VAL A 140 15.12 -16.90 3.14
C VAL A 140 15.58 -17.10 4.59
N ALA A 141 15.91 -16.01 5.30
CA ALA A 141 16.31 -16.10 6.70
C ALA A 141 15.19 -16.66 7.61
N CYS A 142 13.95 -16.27 7.39
CA CYS A 142 12.81 -16.82 8.14
C CYS A 142 12.56 -18.29 7.76
N ALA A 143 12.69 -18.65 6.49
CA ALA A 143 12.55 -20.03 6.03
C ALA A 143 13.58 -20.97 6.66
N ALA A 144 14.85 -20.55 6.71
CA ALA A 144 15.92 -21.30 7.37
C ALA A 144 15.67 -21.48 8.89
N ALA A 145 15.08 -20.47 9.54
CA ALA A 145 14.72 -20.56 10.96
C ALA A 145 13.57 -21.55 11.22
N LEU A 146 12.53 -21.52 10.37
CA LEU A 146 11.43 -22.48 10.42
C LEU A 146 11.91 -23.90 10.17
N GLU A 147 12.80 -24.07 9.19
CA GLU A 147 13.44 -25.34 8.93
C GLU A 147 14.22 -25.87 10.14
N LEU A 148 15.03 -25.02 10.78
CA LEU A 148 15.78 -25.42 11.97
C LEU A 148 14.85 -25.89 13.10
N ALA A 149 13.73 -25.18 13.31
CA ALA A 149 12.70 -25.58 14.27
C ALA A 149 12.08 -26.95 13.92
N ILE A 150 11.79 -27.20 12.65
CA ILE A 150 11.26 -28.50 12.17
C ILE A 150 12.28 -29.61 12.41
N VAL A 151 13.55 -29.38 12.09
CA VAL A 151 14.62 -30.38 12.23
C VAL A 151 14.90 -30.73 13.69
N THR A 152 14.82 -29.74 14.59
CA THR A 152 15.00 -29.94 16.04
C THR A 152 13.79 -30.58 16.71
N GLY A 153 12.63 -30.56 16.05
CA GLY A 153 11.37 -31.09 16.58
C GLY A 153 10.72 -30.17 17.63
N ASP A 154 11.13 -28.91 17.67
CA ASP A 154 10.55 -27.92 18.58
C ASP A 154 9.11 -27.61 18.14
N PRO A 155 8.12 -27.66 19.06
CA PRO A 155 6.77 -27.20 18.75
C PRO A 155 6.79 -25.68 18.68
N VAL A 156 6.75 -25.12 17.47
CA VAL A 156 6.79 -23.66 17.27
C VAL A 156 5.56 -23.20 16.49
N ASP A 157 4.96 -22.11 16.96
CA ASP A 157 4.01 -21.34 16.19
C ASP A 157 4.78 -20.64 15.05
N ARG A 158 4.43 -20.95 13.79
CA ARG A 158 5.10 -20.45 12.59
C ARG A 158 4.99 -18.92 12.49
N GLU A 159 3.83 -18.35 12.82
CA GLU A 159 3.62 -16.90 12.75
C GLU A 159 4.47 -16.19 13.80
N GLU A 160 4.50 -16.73 15.02
CA GLU A 160 5.32 -16.18 16.10
C GLU A 160 6.82 -16.28 15.81
N LEU A 161 7.27 -17.41 15.25
CA LEU A 161 8.67 -17.56 14.87
C LEU A 161 9.07 -16.57 13.78
N THR A 162 8.25 -16.43 12.73
CA THR A 162 8.47 -15.46 11.65
C THR A 162 8.50 -14.03 12.18
N ARG A 163 7.50 -13.65 12.99
CA ARG A 163 7.45 -12.31 13.62
C ARG A 163 8.70 -12.03 14.44
N ARG A 164 9.14 -12.98 15.26
CA ARG A 164 10.36 -12.86 16.06
C ARG A 164 11.61 -12.70 15.19
N TRP A 165 11.72 -13.48 14.11
CA TRP A 165 12.86 -13.40 13.19
C TRP A 165 12.91 -12.08 12.41
N LEU A 166 11.75 -11.53 12.08
CA LEU A 166 11.61 -10.24 11.39
C LEU A 166 11.93 -9.05 12.29
N THR A 167 11.53 -9.10 13.56
CA THR A 167 11.59 -7.95 14.48
C THR A 167 12.85 -7.91 15.35
N ALA A 168 13.53 -9.05 15.54
CA ALA A 168 14.73 -9.12 16.38
C ALA A 168 15.92 -8.35 15.75
N PRO A 169 16.63 -7.51 16.53
CA PRO A 169 17.87 -6.87 16.12
C PRO A 169 18.96 -7.88 15.76
N ARG A 170 19.75 -7.59 14.72
CA ARG A 170 20.75 -8.50 14.16
C ARG A 170 22.12 -7.84 13.99
N PRO A 171 23.19 -8.40 14.57
CA PRO A 171 24.55 -7.90 14.39
C PRO A 171 24.98 -7.85 12.92
N GLU A 172 24.61 -8.85 12.12
CA GLU A 172 24.91 -8.93 10.69
C GLU A 172 24.22 -7.83 9.86
N LEU A 173 23.16 -7.22 10.41
CA LEU A 173 22.46 -6.07 9.83
C LEU A 173 22.85 -4.75 10.50
N GLY A 174 23.97 -4.71 11.23
CA GLY A 174 24.42 -3.50 11.94
C GLY A 174 23.55 -3.12 13.15
N GLY A 175 22.84 -4.08 13.73
CA GLY A 175 21.91 -3.87 14.85
C GLY A 175 20.48 -3.56 14.43
N ASP A 176 20.18 -3.52 13.12
CA ASP A 176 18.82 -3.39 12.60
C ASP A 176 18.07 -4.74 12.58
N CYS A 177 16.80 -4.73 12.18
CA CYS A 177 16.01 -5.95 11.99
C CYS A 177 15.52 -6.10 10.53
N TRP A 178 15.19 -7.33 10.13
CA TRP A 178 14.72 -7.60 8.77
C TRP A 178 13.47 -6.80 8.40
N LEU A 179 12.54 -6.63 9.33
CA LEU A 179 11.31 -5.86 9.09
C LEU A 179 11.62 -4.42 8.64
N HIS A 180 12.58 -3.76 9.30
CA HIS A 180 12.99 -2.42 8.91
C HIS A 180 13.69 -2.38 7.56
N ARG A 181 14.53 -3.37 7.25
CA ARG A 181 15.18 -3.50 5.93
C ARG A 181 14.14 -3.62 4.81
N VAL A 182 13.14 -4.49 4.99
CA VAL A 182 12.05 -4.67 4.04
C VAL A 182 11.22 -3.39 3.89
N HIS A 183 10.87 -2.75 5.01
CA HIS A 183 10.13 -1.48 4.98
C HIS A 183 10.90 -0.36 4.29
N GLY A 184 12.21 -0.24 4.56
CA GLY A 184 13.09 0.73 3.93
C GLY A 184 13.19 0.51 2.42
N GLU A 185 13.32 -0.75 1.98
CA GLU A 185 13.35 -1.08 0.56
C GLU A 185 12.03 -0.72 -0.15
N ARG A 186 10.88 -1.10 0.43
CA ARG A 186 9.56 -0.80 -0.13
C ARG A 186 9.32 0.71 -0.19
N LEU A 187 9.67 1.44 0.87
CA LEU A 187 9.54 2.90 0.93
C LEU A 187 10.44 3.59 -0.09
N ASN A 188 11.72 3.24 -0.17
CA ASN A 188 12.65 3.80 -1.16
C ASN A 188 12.11 3.58 -2.60
N ARG A 189 11.61 2.38 -2.88
CA ARG A 189 10.99 2.08 -4.19
C ARG A 189 9.75 2.94 -4.46
N TRP A 190 8.88 3.13 -3.47
CA TRP A 190 7.69 3.97 -3.59
C TRP A 190 8.03 5.45 -3.81
N VAL A 191 9.10 5.95 -3.17
CA VAL A 191 9.63 7.31 -3.41
C VAL A 191 10.18 7.44 -4.82
N LEU A 192 10.91 6.43 -5.31
CA LEU A 192 11.50 6.38 -6.66
C LEU A 192 10.50 6.19 -7.81
N GLY A 193 9.18 6.31 -7.57
CA GLY A 193 8.10 6.11 -8.53
C GLY A 193 8.29 6.74 -9.91
N ARG A 194 7.38 6.46 -10.85
CA ARG A 194 7.55 6.88 -12.26
C ARG A 194 7.42 8.40 -12.42
N GLY A 195 8.31 9.02 -13.19
CA GLY A 195 8.25 10.46 -13.50
C GLY A 195 8.98 11.35 -12.51
N THR A 196 9.43 12.53 -12.97
CA THR A 196 10.19 13.50 -12.14
C THR A 196 9.30 14.16 -11.09
N ALA A 197 8.15 14.71 -11.49
CA ALA A 197 7.21 15.38 -10.59
C ALA A 197 6.74 14.47 -9.44
N ARG A 198 6.49 13.18 -9.70
CA ARG A 198 6.13 12.20 -8.67
C ARG A 198 7.26 11.95 -7.67
N ARG A 199 8.51 11.87 -8.14
CA ARG A 199 9.67 11.66 -7.27
C ARG A 199 9.95 12.89 -6.41
N GLU A 200 9.90 14.08 -6.99
CA GLU A 200 10.05 15.35 -6.27
C GLU A 200 8.98 15.51 -5.20
N LEU A 201 7.71 15.17 -5.51
CA LEU A 201 6.62 15.22 -4.55
C LEU A 201 6.79 14.23 -3.38
N ALA A 202 7.31 13.03 -3.65
CA ALA A 202 7.45 11.99 -2.62
C ALA A 202 8.77 12.01 -1.85
N GLN A 203 9.81 12.68 -2.36
CA GLN A 203 11.12 12.73 -1.71
C GLN A 203 11.06 13.14 -0.23
N PRO A 204 10.26 14.14 0.20
CA PRO A 204 10.16 14.49 1.62
C PRO A 204 9.61 13.38 2.53
N PHE A 205 8.95 12.37 1.96
CA PHE A 205 8.28 11.31 2.69
C PHE A 205 9.17 10.11 3.01
N GLU A 206 10.35 10.01 2.39
CA GLU A 206 11.32 8.94 2.66
C GLU A 206 11.64 8.82 4.15
N VAL A 207 11.86 9.96 4.82
CA VAL A 207 12.13 9.99 6.26
C VAL A 207 10.82 9.99 7.07
N ARG A 208 9.80 10.72 6.61
CA ARG A 208 8.53 10.91 7.36
C ARG A 208 7.74 9.62 7.55
N LEU A 209 7.87 8.67 6.62
CA LEU A 209 7.09 7.42 6.63
C LEU A 209 7.87 6.23 7.17
N HIS A 210 9.13 6.41 7.58
CA HIS A 210 9.96 5.31 8.09
C HIS A 210 9.34 4.68 9.35
N ALA A 211 8.96 5.53 10.32
CA ALA A 211 8.32 5.10 11.56
C ALA A 211 6.78 5.01 11.43
N PRO A 212 6.13 4.14 12.22
CA PRO A 212 4.66 4.14 12.35
C PRO A 212 4.12 5.51 12.75
N ILE A 213 2.95 5.87 12.22
CA ILE A 213 2.30 7.16 12.51
C ILE A 213 1.33 7.01 13.66
N ALA A 214 1.72 7.52 14.83
CA ALA A 214 0.91 7.43 16.04
C ALA A 214 -0.45 8.14 15.90
N ALA A 215 -1.47 7.53 16.50
CA ALA A 215 -2.81 8.10 16.61
C ALA A 215 -2.77 9.48 17.29
N PRO A 216 -3.67 10.41 16.93
CA PRO A 216 -3.85 11.67 17.64
C PRO A 216 -4.28 11.44 19.11
N ASP A 217 -3.84 12.31 20.01
CA ASP A 217 -4.27 12.30 21.40
C ASP A 217 -5.73 12.79 21.56
N GLU A 218 -6.13 13.73 20.70
CA GLU A 218 -7.49 14.25 20.65
C GLU A 218 -8.50 13.20 20.14
N PRO A 219 -9.79 13.32 20.50
CA PRO A 219 -10.84 12.51 19.90
C PRO A 219 -10.82 12.62 18.37
N HIS A 220 -10.71 11.47 17.72
CA HIS A 220 -10.65 11.33 16.26
C HIS A 220 -11.61 10.24 15.80
N LEU A 221 -11.90 10.21 14.49
CA LEU A 221 -12.77 9.23 13.85
C LEU A 221 -14.17 9.16 14.47
N GLU A 222 -14.67 10.30 14.97
CA GLU A 222 -15.95 10.39 15.68
C GLU A 222 -17.13 9.88 14.84
N PRO A 223 -17.24 10.14 13.52
CA PRO A 223 -18.35 9.58 12.75
C PRO A 223 -18.33 8.05 12.68
N LEU A 224 -17.14 7.44 12.57
CA LEU A 224 -16.98 5.98 12.61
C LEU A 224 -17.38 5.42 13.98
N ARG A 225 -16.88 6.02 15.08
CA ARG A 225 -17.26 5.63 16.45
C ARG A 225 -18.77 5.72 16.66
N TRP A 226 -19.41 6.78 16.19
CA TRP A 226 -20.86 6.97 16.27
C TRP A 226 -21.62 5.87 15.52
N LEU A 227 -21.27 5.58 14.27
CA LEU A 227 -21.94 4.54 13.49
C LEU A 227 -21.78 3.15 14.11
N LEU A 228 -20.58 2.80 14.56
CA LEU A 228 -20.32 1.54 15.27
C LEU A 228 -21.10 1.47 16.60
N GLY A 229 -21.21 2.60 17.31
CA GLY A 229 -22.02 2.75 18.51
C GLY A 229 -23.50 2.45 18.27
N LEU A 230 -24.09 3.01 17.22
CA LEU A 230 -25.48 2.72 16.82
C LEU A 230 -25.68 1.24 16.46
N ALA A 231 -24.68 0.63 15.82
CA ALA A 231 -24.72 -0.77 15.43
C ALA A 231 -24.66 -1.77 16.60
N ARG A 232 -24.37 -1.33 17.84
CA ARG A 232 -24.51 -2.18 19.05
C ARG A 232 -25.93 -2.71 19.22
N THR A 233 -26.93 -1.88 18.92
CA THR A 233 -28.35 -2.26 18.97
C THR A 233 -28.91 -2.64 17.58
N GLY A 234 -28.09 -2.51 16.55
CA GLY A 234 -28.44 -2.75 15.15
C GLY A 234 -29.07 -1.54 14.45
N VAL A 235 -28.46 -1.08 13.37
CA VAL A 235 -28.97 0.03 12.55
C VAL A 235 -29.98 -0.51 11.54
N ARG A 236 -31.20 0.02 11.51
CA ARG A 236 -32.22 -0.42 10.54
C ARG A 236 -31.91 0.06 9.13
N LEU A 237 -32.07 -0.86 8.17
CA LEU A 237 -31.96 -0.60 6.75
C LEU A 237 -33.34 -0.50 6.09
N THR A 238 -33.41 0.30 5.03
CA THR A 238 -34.54 0.46 4.12
C THR A 238 -34.66 -0.73 3.15
N GLU A 239 -35.69 -0.75 2.31
CA GLU A 239 -35.87 -1.78 1.26
C GLU A 239 -34.71 -1.83 0.28
N ARG A 240 -34.15 -0.66 -0.06
CA ARG A 240 -32.97 -0.53 -0.90
C ARG A 240 -31.65 -0.77 -0.15
N LEU A 241 -31.72 -1.29 1.07
CA LEU A 241 -30.58 -1.58 1.94
C LEU A 241 -29.75 -0.35 2.36
N ASN A 242 -30.29 0.85 2.17
CA ASN A 242 -29.72 2.09 2.69
C ASN A 242 -30.10 2.28 4.16
N VAL A 243 -29.29 3.03 4.90
CA VAL A 243 -29.59 3.52 6.24
C VAL A 243 -30.88 4.35 6.21
N GLY A 244 -31.70 4.18 7.26
CA GLY A 244 -32.97 4.89 7.39
C GLY A 244 -32.82 6.41 7.41
N ARG A 245 -33.82 7.11 6.88
CA ARG A 245 -33.84 8.58 6.77
C ARG A 245 -33.54 9.30 8.08
N ALA A 246 -34.05 8.81 9.21
CA ALA A 246 -33.82 9.41 10.53
C ALA A 246 -32.33 9.44 10.89
N VAL A 247 -31.62 8.32 10.67
CA VAL A 247 -30.17 8.23 10.92
C VAL A 247 -29.39 9.06 9.91
N ALA A 248 -29.85 9.12 8.65
CA ALA A 248 -29.21 9.98 7.65
C ALA A 248 -29.32 11.48 7.98
N ALA A 249 -30.49 11.92 8.46
CA ALA A 249 -30.70 13.29 8.92
C ALA A 249 -29.87 13.57 10.18
N GLU A 250 -29.87 12.66 11.16
CA GLU A 250 -29.04 12.79 12.36
C GLU A 250 -27.54 12.92 12.02
N ALA A 251 -27.03 12.11 11.09
CA ALA A 251 -25.64 12.21 10.65
C ALA A 251 -25.33 13.56 10.00
N ALA A 252 -26.21 14.02 9.10
CA ALA A 252 -26.05 15.29 8.40
C ALA A 252 -26.04 16.47 9.37
N ASP A 253 -26.91 16.45 10.38
CA ASP A 253 -26.99 17.50 11.40
C ASP A 253 -25.79 17.43 12.36
N ARG A 254 -25.41 16.22 12.80
CA ARG A 254 -24.32 16.01 13.78
C ARG A 254 -22.95 16.36 13.21
N PHE A 255 -22.69 16.05 11.94
CA PHE A 255 -21.36 16.18 11.32
C PHE A 255 -21.29 17.28 10.26
N GLY A 256 -22.34 18.08 10.10
CA GLY A 256 -22.35 19.18 9.13
C GLY A 256 -22.34 18.72 7.67
N TRP A 257 -22.71 17.46 7.37
CA TRP A 257 -22.74 16.93 6.01
C TRP A 257 -23.97 17.34 5.21
N GLY A 258 -24.90 18.07 5.82
CA GLY A 258 -26.09 18.59 5.16
C GLY A 258 -25.76 19.66 4.12
N ASN A 259 -26.63 19.82 3.12
CA ASN A 259 -26.49 20.91 2.16
C ASN A 259 -26.70 22.27 2.86
N PRO A 260 -25.70 23.17 2.91
CA PRO A 260 -25.83 24.46 3.58
C PRO A 260 -26.93 25.34 2.98
N THR A 261 -27.18 25.17 1.67
CA THR A 261 -28.19 25.93 0.93
C THR A 261 -29.61 25.38 1.09
N ARG A 262 -29.77 24.17 1.64
CA ARG A 262 -31.08 23.58 1.97
C ARG A 262 -31.01 22.77 3.29
N PRO A 263 -30.97 23.45 4.44
CA PRO A 263 -31.00 22.80 5.75
C PRO A 263 -32.25 21.92 5.89
N GLY A 264 -32.10 20.70 6.44
CA GLY A 264 -33.21 19.76 6.68
C GLY A 264 -33.74 19.01 5.44
N ALA A 265 -33.11 19.15 4.27
CA ALA A 265 -33.58 18.54 3.03
C ALA A 265 -33.22 17.04 2.85
N VAL A 266 -32.60 16.39 3.84
CA VAL A 266 -32.14 15.00 3.73
C VAL A 266 -33.33 14.04 3.57
N ARG A 267 -33.42 13.41 2.39
CA ARG A 267 -34.44 12.42 2.03
C ARG A 267 -33.99 10.99 2.30
N GLY A 268 -32.68 10.76 2.37
CA GLY A 268 -32.07 9.49 2.76
C GLY A 268 -30.55 9.50 2.64
N GLU A 269 -29.92 8.34 2.82
CA GLU A 269 -28.46 8.17 2.78
C GLU A 269 -27.80 8.75 1.51
N ALA A 270 -28.45 8.63 0.35
CA ALA A 270 -27.91 9.12 -0.92
C ALA A 270 -27.75 10.65 -0.98
N ASP A 271 -28.44 11.41 -0.12
CA ASP A 271 -28.26 12.86 -0.01
C ASP A 271 -27.09 13.23 0.90
N VAL A 272 -26.41 12.23 1.51
CA VAL A 272 -25.30 12.39 2.45
C VAL A 272 -24.13 11.50 1.99
N PRO A 273 -23.32 11.96 1.02
CA PRO A 273 -22.25 11.15 0.43
C PRO A 273 -21.24 10.63 1.46
N ALA A 274 -20.86 11.44 2.46
CA ALA A 274 -19.98 11.03 3.55
C ALA A 274 -20.56 9.87 4.39
N LEU A 275 -21.88 9.82 4.60
CA LEU A 275 -22.51 8.68 5.29
C LEU A 275 -22.48 7.42 4.42
N THR A 276 -22.66 7.58 3.11
CA THR A 276 -22.55 6.46 2.16
C THR A 276 -21.15 5.86 2.17
N GLU A 277 -20.11 6.70 2.09
CA GLU A 277 -18.71 6.26 2.20
C GLU A 277 -18.40 5.70 3.60
N LEU A 278 -18.89 6.31 4.68
CA LEU A 278 -18.68 5.80 6.03
C LEU A 278 -19.23 4.37 6.20
N ARG A 279 -20.43 4.10 5.66
CA ARG A 279 -20.98 2.75 5.65
C ARG A 279 -20.12 1.81 4.81
N GLN A 280 -19.67 2.25 3.64
CA GLN A 280 -18.81 1.46 2.75
C GLN A 280 -17.53 1.06 3.48
N ILE A 281 -16.84 2.03 4.11
CA ILE A 281 -15.64 1.81 4.92
C ILE A 281 -15.94 0.79 6.04
N ALA A 282 -16.99 1.02 6.83
CA ALA A 282 -17.28 0.19 7.98
C ALA A 282 -17.68 -1.26 7.61
N VAL A 283 -18.34 -1.47 6.47
CA VAL A 283 -18.80 -2.80 6.03
C VAL A 283 -17.73 -3.54 5.23
N HIS A 284 -17.10 -2.87 4.28
CA HIS A 284 -16.26 -3.53 3.27
C HIS A 284 -14.77 -3.37 3.59
N ASP A 285 -14.32 -2.16 3.91
CA ASP A 285 -12.89 -1.90 4.10
C ASP A 285 -12.42 -2.42 5.47
N LEU A 286 -13.25 -2.24 6.51
CA LEU A 286 -12.92 -2.64 7.89
C LEU A 286 -13.54 -3.98 8.32
N GLY A 287 -14.59 -4.45 7.62
CA GLY A 287 -15.38 -5.60 8.08
C GLY A 287 -15.98 -5.42 9.49
N ALA A 288 -16.09 -4.18 9.97
CA ALA A 288 -16.55 -3.83 11.31
C ALA A 288 -18.07 -4.01 11.46
N LEU A 289 -18.80 -3.86 10.36
CA LEU A 289 -20.22 -4.07 10.27
C LEU A 289 -20.55 -5.17 9.28
N ARG A 290 -21.62 -5.91 9.56
CA ARG A 290 -22.20 -6.84 8.60
C ARG A 290 -23.71 -6.66 8.51
N ARG A 291 -24.26 -7.03 7.36
CA ARG A 291 -25.70 -7.09 7.18
C ARG A 291 -26.27 -8.37 7.81
N SER A 292 -27.29 -8.21 8.64
CA SER A 292 -28.14 -9.30 9.13
C SER A 292 -29.59 -8.94 8.81
N GLY A 293 -30.11 -9.53 7.73
CA GLY A 293 -31.40 -9.16 7.16
C GLY A 293 -31.47 -7.69 6.78
N ARG A 294 -32.39 -6.94 7.40
CA ARG A 294 -32.59 -5.48 7.21
C ARG A 294 -31.90 -4.65 8.31
N ARG A 295 -30.80 -5.16 8.88
CA ARG A 295 -30.02 -4.44 9.89
C ARG A 295 -28.53 -4.51 9.60
N LEU A 296 -27.81 -3.46 9.97
CA LEU A 296 -26.36 -3.50 10.16
C LEU A 296 -26.06 -3.78 11.62
N VAL A 297 -25.20 -4.76 11.88
CA VAL A 297 -24.82 -5.19 13.23
C VAL A 297 -23.30 -5.28 13.34
N LEU A 298 -22.78 -5.08 14.55
CA LEU A 298 -21.34 -5.21 14.82
C LEU A 298 -20.84 -6.64 14.60
N THR A 299 -19.71 -6.74 13.92
CA THR A 299 -18.89 -7.96 13.90
C THR A 299 -18.03 -8.05 15.16
N THR A 300 -17.24 -9.12 15.31
CA THR A 300 -16.21 -9.18 16.36
C THR A 300 -15.16 -8.10 16.13
N THR A 301 -14.70 -7.92 14.88
CA THR A 301 -13.81 -6.84 14.48
C THR A 301 -14.37 -5.48 14.88
N GLY A 302 -15.63 -5.19 14.57
CA GLY A 302 -16.23 -3.91 14.92
C GLY A 302 -16.34 -3.64 16.42
N ARG A 303 -16.52 -4.68 17.25
CA ARG A 303 -16.46 -4.54 18.71
C ARG A 303 -15.05 -4.20 19.18
N ASN A 304 -14.05 -4.94 18.71
CA ASN A 304 -12.66 -4.72 19.07
C ASN A 304 -12.19 -3.30 18.69
N LEU A 305 -12.52 -2.84 17.47
CA LEU A 305 -12.20 -1.48 17.04
C LEU A 305 -12.91 -0.42 17.90
N LEU A 306 -14.14 -0.66 18.34
CA LEU A 306 -14.85 0.30 19.20
C LEU A 306 -14.23 0.41 20.60
N ASP A 307 -13.68 -0.70 21.10
CA ASP A 307 -13.07 -0.80 22.43
C ASP A 307 -11.60 -0.33 22.45
N ASP A 308 -10.89 -0.42 21.33
CA ASP A 308 -9.48 0.00 21.18
C ASP A 308 -9.31 1.13 20.15
N ARG A 309 -8.99 2.33 20.65
CA ARG A 309 -8.80 3.53 19.82
C ARG A 309 -7.57 3.43 18.92
N ALA A 310 -6.48 2.83 19.38
CA ALA A 310 -5.27 2.68 18.59
C ALA A 310 -5.52 1.70 17.42
N ALA A 311 -6.17 0.56 17.71
CA ALA A 311 -6.57 -0.38 16.67
C ALA A 311 -7.56 0.24 15.66
N MET A 312 -8.49 1.09 16.11
CA MET A 312 -9.37 1.84 15.21
C MET A 312 -8.59 2.76 14.28
N TRP A 313 -7.60 3.47 14.81
CA TRP A 313 -6.75 4.36 14.02
C TRP A 313 -5.96 3.60 12.96
N ASP A 314 -5.25 2.55 13.37
CA ASP A 314 -4.40 1.74 12.50
C ASP A 314 -5.20 1.08 11.38
N ALA A 315 -6.45 0.70 11.64
CA ALA A 315 -7.33 0.12 10.64
C ALA A 315 -8.00 1.17 9.73
N ALA A 316 -8.44 2.32 10.28
CA ALA A 316 -9.24 3.29 9.54
C ALA A 316 -8.42 4.23 8.66
N ALA A 317 -7.23 4.67 9.10
CA ALA A 317 -6.44 5.63 8.33
C ALA A 317 -6.03 5.10 6.93
N PRO A 318 -5.59 3.84 6.76
CA PRO A 318 -5.27 3.28 5.45
C PRO A 318 -6.44 3.28 4.46
N THR A 319 -7.69 3.31 4.94
CA THR A 319 -8.88 3.30 4.08
C THR A 319 -8.99 4.52 3.16
N LEU A 320 -8.23 5.60 3.41
CA LEU A 320 -8.18 6.74 2.49
C LEU A 320 -7.68 6.36 1.08
N LEU A 321 -6.80 5.36 0.99
CA LEU A 321 -6.19 4.89 -0.27
C LEU A 321 -6.63 3.50 -0.69
N VAL A 322 -7.54 2.86 0.05
CA VAL A 322 -8.13 1.58 -0.37
C VAL A 322 -8.90 1.80 -1.69
N PRO A 323 -8.58 1.03 -2.75
CA PRO A 323 -9.31 1.09 -4.01
C PRO A 323 -10.70 0.53 -3.79
N ALA A 324 -11.71 1.23 -4.29
CA ALA A 324 -13.07 0.73 -4.24
C ALA A 324 -13.38 -0.23 -5.39
N PRO A 325 -14.53 -0.94 -5.33
CA PRO A 325 -14.93 -1.80 -6.44
C PRO A 325 -14.97 -1.05 -7.77
N GLY A 326 -14.16 -1.50 -8.73
CA GLY A 326 -14.04 -0.91 -10.07
C GLY A 326 -13.02 0.23 -10.20
N GLU A 327 -12.38 0.66 -9.11
CA GLU A 327 -11.22 1.56 -9.18
C GLU A 327 -9.94 0.79 -9.48
N HIS A 328 -9.01 1.46 -10.16
CA HIS A 328 -7.71 0.92 -10.53
C HIS A 328 -6.60 1.81 -9.95
N ASP A 329 -5.35 1.50 -10.30
CA ASP A 329 -4.16 2.21 -9.79
C ASP A 329 -4.16 3.71 -10.13
N PHE A 330 -4.88 4.13 -11.18
CA PHE A 330 -5.00 5.53 -11.57
C PHE A 330 -5.70 6.37 -10.50
N GLU A 331 -6.88 5.94 -10.03
CA GLU A 331 -7.65 6.65 -9.01
C GLU A 331 -6.94 6.63 -7.65
N VAL A 332 -6.16 5.59 -7.36
CA VAL A 332 -5.30 5.54 -6.17
C VAL A 332 -4.14 6.53 -6.30
N SER A 333 -3.44 6.59 -7.44
CA SER A 333 -2.34 7.55 -7.67
C SER A 333 -2.81 9.01 -7.53
N ILE A 334 -4.00 9.35 -8.03
CA ILE A 334 -4.58 10.68 -7.85
C ILE A 334 -4.77 11.02 -6.36
N ARG A 335 -5.35 10.09 -5.59
CA ARG A 335 -5.59 10.31 -4.15
C ARG A 335 -4.30 10.34 -3.35
N GLU A 336 -3.33 9.51 -3.71
CA GLU A 336 -2.00 9.49 -3.11
C GLU A 336 -1.30 10.84 -3.31
N SER A 337 -1.30 11.34 -4.55
CA SER A 337 -0.77 12.66 -4.90
C SER A 337 -1.47 13.79 -4.14
N ALA A 338 -2.80 13.72 -4.04
CA ALA A 338 -3.57 14.69 -3.27
C ALA A 338 -3.16 14.68 -1.78
N LEU A 339 -3.06 13.51 -1.14
CA LEU A 339 -2.65 13.40 0.25
C LEU A 339 -1.24 13.92 0.48
N MET A 340 -0.29 13.63 -0.42
CA MET A 340 1.07 14.19 -0.34
C MET A 340 1.08 15.72 -0.41
N ILE A 341 0.19 16.33 -1.20
CA ILE A 341 0.08 17.79 -1.31
C ILE A 341 -0.59 18.39 -0.07
N LEU A 342 -1.58 17.72 0.51
CA LEU A 342 -2.39 18.26 1.60
C LEU A 342 -1.78 18.06 3.00
N VAL A 343 -0.82 17.15 3.14
CA VAL A 343 -0.26 16.76 4.44
C VAL A 343 0.45 17.88 5.18
N ASP A 344 0.91 18.91 4.48
CA ASP A 344 1.69 19.99 5.09
C ASP A 344 0.78 21.01 5.82
N GLY A 345 -0.54 20.88 5.68
CA GLY A 345 -1.53 21.57 6.49
C GLY A 345 -1.97 22.94 5.99
N ASP A 346 -1.41 23.38 4.86
CA ASP A 346 -1.84 24.60 4.20
C ASP A 346 -3.22 24.44 3.55
N VAL A 347 -3.94 25.56 3.47
CA VAL A 347 -5.19 25.64 2.72
C VAL A 347 -4.85 25.62 1.23
N VAL A 348 -5.28 24.59 0.50
CA VAL A 348 -5.01 24.45 -0.94
C VAL A 348 -6.30 24.69 -1.72
N ARG A 349 -6.28 25.61 -2.69
CA ARG A 349 -7.44 25.81 -3.58
C ARG A 349 -7.63 24.59 -4.47
N ASP A 350 -8.88 24.25 -4.78
CA ASP A 350 -9.20 23.07 -5.59
C ASP A 350 -8.51 23.09 -6.97
N GLY A 351 -8.51 24.25 -7.64
CA GLY A 351 -7.80 24.43 -8.92
C GLY A 351 -6.28 24.20 -8.83
N ASP A 352 -5.64 24.69 -7.76
CA ASP A 352 -4.20 24.53 -7.54
C ASP A 352 -3.84 23.06 -7.25
N LEU A 353 -4.67 22.39 -6.44
CA LEU A 353 -4.54 20.96 -6.15
C LEU A 353 -4.65 20.14 -7.45
N ARG A 354 -5.69 20.39 -8.26
CA ARG A 354 -5.90 19.68 -9.54
C ARG A 354 -4.75 19.89 -10.52
N ALA A 355 -4.22 21.11 -10.62
CA ALA A 355 -3.10 21.42 -11.50
C ALA A 355 -1.85 20.60 -11.13
N ARG A 356 -1.49 20.58 -9.83
CA ARG A 356 -0.33 19.81 -9.32
C ARG A 356 -0.51 18.31 -9.49
N ILE A 357 -1.70 17.78 -9.22
CA ILE A 357 -1.99 16.35 -9.43
C ILE A 357 -1.90 15.99 -10.92
N ALA A 358 -2.49 16.81 -11.80
CA ALA A 358 -2.44 16.58 -13.24
C ALA A 358 -0.99 16.53 -13.75
N GLU A 359 -0.10 17.38 -13.24
CA GLU A 359 1.33 17.35 -13.58
C GLU A 359 1.97 16.00 -13.18
N VAL A 360 1.74 15.56 -11.94
CA VAL A 360 2.26 14.29 -11.41
C VAL A 360 1.79 13.10 -12.25
N VAL A 361 0.48 12.92 -12.40
CA VAL A 361 -0.07 11.73 -13.07
C VAL A 361 0.23 11.71 -14.57
N ASN A 362 0.28 12.87 -15.25
CA ASN A 362 0.72 12.92 -16.64
C ASN A 362 2.22 12.57 -16.78
N GLY A 363 3.04 12.97 -15.80
CA GLY A 363 4.47 12.66 -15.71
C GLY A 363 4.76 11.19 -15.40
N GLU A 364 3.87 10.52 -14.66
CA GLU A 364 3.88 9.06 -14.44
C GLU A 364 3.53 8.27 -15.72
N GLY A 365 2.95 8.95 -16.72
CA GLY A 365 2.54 8.36 -17.99
C GLY A 365 1.06 8.04 -18.11
N TRP A 366 0.23 8.37 -17.11
CA TRP A 366 -1.22 8.18 -17.20
C TRP A 366 -1.84 9.04 -18.32
N ARG A 367 -2.92 8.53 -18.91
CA ARG A 367 -3.64 9.17 -20.01
C ARG A 367 -5.14 9.11 -19.74
N ALA A 368 -5.85 10.11 -20.24
CA ALA A 368 -7.31 10.12 -20.22
C ALA A 368 -7.88 9.01 -21.11
N THR A 369 -9.18 8.73 -20.97
CA THR A 369 -9.85 7.65 -21.73
C THR A 369 -9.77 7.83 -23.24
N ASP A 370 -9.68 9.07 -23.73
CA ASP A 370 -9.50 9.40 -25.14
C ASP A 370 -8.03 9.31 -25.62
N GLY A 371 -7.12 8.87 -24.76
CA GLY A 371 -5.68 8.80 -25.01
C GLY A 371 -4.94 10.13 -24.81
N GLY A 372 -5.67 11.19 -24.47
CA GLY A 372 -5.14 12.53 -24.21
C GLY A 372 -4.44 12.67 -22.86
N ARG A 373 -4.05 13.91 -22.56
CA ARG A 373 -3.53 14.27 -21.24
C ARG A 373 -4.65 14.24 -20.21
N VAL A 374 -4.35 13.76 -19.01
CA VAL A 374 -5.27 13.80 -17.87
C VAL A 374 -5.56 15.27 -17.54
N GLY A 375 -6.84 15.62 -17.51
CA GLY A 375 -7.34 16.97 -17.22
C GLY A 375 -8.25 17.01 -16.00
N GLY A 376 -8.79 18.20 -15.70
CA GLY A 376 -9.59 18.42 -14.48
C GLY A 376 -10.82 17.52 -14.35
N ALA A 377 -11.46 17.14 -15.47
CA ALA A 377 -12.63 16.26 -15.48
C ALA A 377 -12.30 14.84 -15.01
N ASP A 378 -11.13 14.32 -15.38
CA ASP A 378 -10.66 12.98 -14.97
C ASP A 378 -10.35 12.92 -13.47
N LEU A 379 -9.98 14.07 -12.88
CA LEU A 379 -9.67 14.17 -11.45
C LEU A 379 -10.92 14.27 -10.57
N THR A 380 -12.08 14.65 -11.13
CA THR A 380 -13.28 14.95 -10.33
C THR A 380 -13.75 13.76 -9.52
N GLY A 381 -13.94 12.59 -10.15
CA GLY A 381 -14.40 11.39 -9.44
C GLY A 381 -13.50 10.99 -8.25
N PRO A 382 -12.20 10.77 -8.49
CA PRO A 382 -11.26 10.39 -7.43
C PRO A 382 -11.13 11.43 -6.31
N LEU A 383 -11.16 12.73 -6.63
CA LEU A 383 -11.10 13.79 -5.63
C LEU A 383 -12.39 13.92 -4.84
N SER A 384 -13.57 13.88 -5.48
CA SER A 384 -14.85 13.88 -4.75
C SER A 384 -14.91 12.71 -3.78
N ARG A 385 -14.42 11.54 -4.19
CA ARG A 385 -14.33 10.40 -3.27
C ARG A 385 -13.39 10.64 -2.11
N LEU A 386 -12.19 11.17 -2.36
CA LEU A 386 -11.25 11.48 -1.29
C LEU A 386 -11.88 12.43 -0.28
N ARG A 387 -12.57 13.48 -0.74
CA ARG A 387 -13.33 14.39 0.12
C ARG A 387 -14.34 13.64 0.97
N HIS A 388 -15.19 12.82 0.35
CA HIS A 388 -16.20 12.06 1.08
C HIS A 388 -15.59 11.10 2.10
N ARG A 389 -14.44 10.47 1.82
CA ARG A 389 -13.71 9.62 2.79
C ARG A 389 -13.13 10.45 3.94
N LEU A 390 -12.57 11.62 3.67
CA LEU A 390 -12.09 12.54 4.70
C LEU A 390 -13.24 13.01 5.59
N ASP A 391 -14.37 13.41 5.00
CA ASP A 391 -15.58 13.82 5.73
C ASP A 391 -16.15 12.66 6.56
N ALA A 392 -16.25 11.47 5.96
CA ALA A 392 -16.73 10.24 6.60
C ALA A 392 -15.92 9.88 7.84
N LEU A 393 -14.64 10.23 7.87
CA LEU A 393 -13.75 9.96 9.00
C LEU A 393 -13.54 11.19 9.91
N GLY A 394 -14.14 12.34 9.58
CA GLY A 394 -13.99 13.57 10.34
C GLY A 394 -12.57 14.14 10.28
N LEU A 395 -11.90 14.04 9.13
CA LEU A 395 -10.48 14.38 8.94
C LEU A 395 -10.26 15.73 8.24
N ASP A 396 -11.33 16.36 7.75
CA ASP A 396 -11.32 17.66 7.09
C ASP A 396 -11.94 18.75 7.97
N THR A 397 -11.48 19.99 7.80
CA THR A 397 -11.88 21.15 8.60
C THR A 397 -13.21 21.78 8.18
N LEU A 398 -13.70 21.48 6.97
CA LEU A 398 -14.92 22.11 6.43
C LEU A 398 -16.22 21.74 7.17
N GLY A 399 -16.18 20.80 8.12
CA GLY A 399 -17.30 20.43 8.99
C GLY A 399 -17.25 20.98 10.42
N PHE A 400 -16.19 21.69 10.82
CA PHE A 400 -15.89 22.02 12.23
C PHE A 400 -15.72 23.51 12.55
N ASP A 401 -16.41 24.41 11.83
CA ASP A 401 -16.71 25.73 12.39
C ASP A 401 -17.85 25.60 13.42
N THR A 402 -17.63 24.82 14.49
CA THR A 402 -18.43 24.93 15.70
C THR A 402 -18.13 26.28 16.32
N GLN A 403 -19.08 27.21 16.14
CA GLN A 403 -19.43 28.29 17.05
C GLN A 403 -18.32 28.72 18.01
N GLY A 404 -17.77 29.91 17.76
CA GLY A 404 -16.88 30.59 18.69
C GLY A 404 -17.37 30.46 20.13
N ALA A 405 -16.63 29.68 20.92
CA ALA A 405 -16.71 29.67 22.36
C ALA A 405 -16.13 31.01 22.85
N GLY A 406 -16.93 32.07 22.72
CA GLY A 406 -16.76 33.32 23.44
C GLY A 406 -17.06 33.09 24.91
N ALA A 407 -16.16 32.41 25.63
CA ALA A 407 -16.11 32.47 27.07
C ALA A 407 -15.51 33.84 27.46
N GLN A 408 -16.36 34.86 27.50
CA GLN A 408 -16.08 36.05 28.28
C GLN A 408 -16.06 35.65 29.76
N GLY A 409 -14.87 35.63 30.34
CA GLY A 409 -14.62 35.59 31.77
C GLY A 409 -13.75 36.80 32.16
N PRO A 410 -13.97 37.41 33.33
CA PRO A 410 -13.81 38.86 33.53
C PRO A 410 -12.38 39.30 33.83
N ASP A 411 -12.14 40.58 33.55
CA ASP A 411 -10.97 41.37 33.93
C ASP A 411 -10.59 41.20 35.40
N ALA A 412 -9.29 40.98 35.64
CA ALA A 412 -8.61 41.54 36.81
C ALA A 412 -7.10 41.74 36.53
N PRO A 413 -6.47 42.77 37.14
CA PRO A 413 -5.29 43.44 36.59
C PRO A 413 -3.99 43.09 37.32
N GLY A 414 -2.83 43.30 36.67
CA GLY A 414 -1.54 43.29 37.36
C GLY A 414 -0.34 43.32 36.41
N LEU A 415 0.30 44.48 36.29
CA LEU A 415 1.68 44.72 36.76
C LEU A 415 2.79 44.24 35.81
N ASN A 416 3.16 45.09 34.85
CA ASN A 416 4.50 45.05 34.24
C ASN A 416 5.37 46.12 34.90
N ALA A 417 6.39 45.64 35.63
CA ALA A 417 7.49 46.43 36.16
C ALA A 417 8.64 46.51 35.12
N GLN A 418 9.37 47.62 35.21
CA GLN A 418 10.38 48.13 34.29
C GLN A 418 11.69 47.31 34.21
N GLY A 419 12.15 47.08 32.96
CA GLY A 419 13.49 47.37 32.39
C GLY A 419 14.75 46.64 32.91
N PRO A 420 15.96 46.94 32.37
CA PRO A 420 16.30 47.48 31.04
C PRO A 420 17.59 46.87 30.38
N GLY A 421 17.93 47.32 29.17
CA GLY A 421 19.31 47.33 28.61
C GLY A 421 19.46 46.69 27.22
N ALA A 422 19.53 47.44 26.11
CA ALA A 422 20.74 48.08 25.53
C ALA A 422 21.59 47.07 24.70
N SER A 423 22.07 47.27 23.48
CA SER A 423 22.11 48.36 22.49
C SER A 423 22.72 47.78 21.20
N GLY A 424 22.51 48.41 20.04
CA GLY A 424 23.38 48.19 18.87
C GLY A 424 22.68 48.42 17.52
N ALA A 425 22.62 49.67 17.08
CA ALA A 425 22.29 50.07 15.72
C ALA A 425 23.58 50.39 14.93
N ASP A 426 23.50 50.24 13.61
CA ASP A 426 24.08 51.06 12.52
C ASP A 426 24.18 50.15 11.26
N ALA A 427 23.39 50.26 10.19
CA ALA A 427 23.04 51.35 9.26
C ALA A 427 24.06 51.58 8.12
N SER A 428 23.52 51.63 6.89
CA SER A 428 24.06 52.05 5.57
C SER A 428 24.26 50.86 4.60
N GLY A 429 23.54 50.73 3.48
CA GLY A 429 23.36 51.64 2.32
C GLY A 429 24.12 51.00 1.14
N LEU A 430 23.59 50.76 -0.07
CA LEU A 430 23.07 51.69 -1.07
C LEU A 430 22.73 50.87 -2.36
N VAL A 431 21.67 51.30 -3.05
CA VAL A 431 21.54 51.50 -4.53
C VAL A 431 21.65 50.30 -5.52
N GLY A 432 20.65 50.20 -6.42
CA GLY A 432 20.53 49.30 -7.59
C GLY A 432 21.48 49.62 -8.76
N PRO A 433 21.25 49.21 -10.04
CA PRO A 433 19.92 49.15 -10.70
C PRO A 433 19.68 47.96 -11.69
N GLU A 434 18.43 47.80 -12.13
CA GLU A 434 18.02 47.17 -13.41
C GLU A 434 17.96 48.24 -14.54
N PRO A 435 17.56 47.99 -15.82
CA PRO A 435 17.50 46.76 -16.65
C PRO A 435 18.14 46.96 -18.05
N GLY A 436 18.23 45.88 -18.85
CA GLY A 436 18.64 45.92 -20.27
C GLY A 436 17.68 45.13 -21.16
N ALA A 437 17.23 45.77 -22.24
CA ALA A 437 16.11 45.42 -23.10
C ALA A 437 16.46 44.61 -24.38
N ALA A 438 15.42 44.36 -25.18
CA ALA A 438 15.33 43.89 -26.57
C ALA A 438 15.22 42.36 -26.75
N ALA A 439 14.39 41.80 -27.64
CA ALA A 439 13.82 42.34 -28.86
C ALA A 439 12.46 41.70 -29.24
N GLN A 440 11.65 42.49 -29.95
CA GLN A 440 10.54 42.09 -30.82
C GLN A 440 11.04 41.31 -32.04
N GLU A 441 10.23 40.41 -32.58
CA GLU A 441 9.70 40.44 -33.96
C GLU A 441 8.93 39.16 -34.30
N GLY A 442 7.89 39.27 -35.15
CA GLY A 442 7.31 38.12 -35.85
C GLY A 442 5.78 37.99 -35.85
N GLN A 443 5.06 39.01 -36.32
CA GLN A 443 3.70 38.81 -36.86
C GLN A 443 3.79 38.06 -38.20
N ALA A 444 3.01 36.99 -38.37
CA ALA A 444 2.67 36.43 -39.67
C ALA A 444 1.20 35.99 -39.68
N THR A 445 0.44 36.71 -40.49
CA THR A 445 -0.92 36.46 -40.95
C THR A 445 -0.96 35.29 -41.94
N ALA A 446 -1.92 34.36 -41.82
CA ALA A 446 -2.53 33.67 -42.98
C ALA A 446 -3.79 32.86 -42.62
N SER A 447 -4.92 33.35 -43.12
CA SER A 447 -5.93 32.61 -43.90
C SER A 447 -6.53 31.30 -43.39
N ALA A 448 -7.83 31.39 -43.09
CA ALA A 448 -8.79 30.30 -43.05
C ALA A 448 -9.01 29.62 -44.42
N PRO A 449 -9.54 28.39 -44.40
CA PRO A 449 -10.53 27.96 -45.39
C PRO A 449 -11.87 27.61 -44.73
N ARG A 450 -12.95 28.12 -45.33
CA ARG A 450 -14.33 27.66 -45.12
C ARG A 450 -14.47 26.23 -45.65
N ALA A 451 -14.99 25.33 -44.83
CA ALA A 451 -15.56 24.07 -45.29
C ALA A 451 -16.97 23.92 -44.70
N THR A 452 -17.95 24.01 -45.59
CA THR A 452 -19.34 23.63 -45.41
C THR A 452 -19.44 22.10 -45.27
N GLY A 453 -20.12 21.60 -44.24
CA GLY A 453 -20.34 20.16 -44.09
C GLY A 453 -21.25 19.82 -42.91
N SER A 454 -22.53 19.64 -43.23
CA SER A 454 -23.62 18.93 -42.55
C SER A 454 -23.37 18.28 -41.17
N ALA A 455 -24.23 18.67 -40.23
CA ALA A 455 -24.46 18.03 -38.94
C ALA A 455 -25.03 16.60 -39.06
N PRO A 456 -24.72 15.73 -38.07
CA PRO A 456 -25.67 14.77 -37.56
C PRO A 456 -26.12 15.14 -36.13
N GLU A 457 -27.41 14.96 -35.86
CA GLU A 457 -28.05 15.14 -34.56
C GLU A 457 -27.35 14.31 -33.47
N GLY A 458 -26.57 15.00 -32.64
CA GLY A 458 -26.00 14.49 -31.40
C GLY A 458 -26.85 14.91 -30.21
N THR A 459 -27.33 13.92 -29.47
CA THR A 459 -28.06 13.99 -28.22
C THR A 459 -27.60 15.14 -27.31
N ARG A 460 -28.51 16.07 -27.08
CA ARG A 460 -28.39 17.18 -26.13
C ARG A 460 -28.17 16.62 -24.72
N ARG A 461 -26.91 16.45 -24.30
CA ARG A 461 -26.59 16.27 -22.89
C ARG A 461 -26.90 17.59 -22.19
N GLU A 462 -27.91 17.56 -21.32
CA GLU A 462 -28.19 18.66 -20.40
C GLU A 462 -26.93 18.99 -19.60
N PRO A 463 -26.65 20.28 -19.35
CA PRO A 463 -25.50 20.68 -18.54
C PRO A 463 -25.71 20.14 -17.12
N VAL A 464 -24.80 19.28 -16.69
CA VAL A 464 -24.66 18.90 -15.27
C VAL A 464 -24.56 20.19 -14.48
N THR A 465 -25.57 20.44 -13.66
CA THR A 465 -25.63 21.58 -12.76
C THR A 465 -24.45 21.46 -11.80
N ARG A 466 -23.48 22.39 -11.90
CA ARG A 466 -22.40 22.53 -10.93
C ARG A 466 -23.02 22.65 -9.55
N VAL A 467 -22.82 21.62 -8.72
CA VAL A 467 -23.11 21.69 -7.30
C VAL A 467 -22.07 22.65 -6.72
N ALA A 468 -22.53 23.68 -6.02
CA ALA A 468 -21.71 24.78 -5.48
C ALA A 468 -20.68 24.36 -4.40
N GLY A 469 -20.29 23.08 -4.33
CA GLY A 469 -19.27 22.54 -3.44
C GLY A 469 -17.94 22.17 -4.12
N ASP A 470 -17.86 22.17 -5.46
CA ASP A 470 -16.66 21.72 -6.19
C ASP A 470 -15.45 22.68 -6.11
N ASP A 471 -15.64 23.93 -5.65
CA ASP A 471 -14.57 24.93 -5.52
C ASP A 471 -14.10 25.14 -4.06
N ALA A 472 -14.58 24.33 -3.11
CA ALA A 472 -14.23 24.48 -1.70
C ALA A 472 -12.72 24.17 -1.48
N PRO A 473 -11.99 25.02 -0.75
CA PRO A 473 -10.58 24.78 -0.50
C PRO A 473 -10.38 23.51 0.34
N TRP A 474 -9.21 22.89 0.19
CA TRP A 474 -8.82 21.69 0.91
C TRP A 474 -8.00 22.05 2.15
N ARG A 475 -8.34 21.50 3.32
CA ARG A 475 -7.54 21.67 4.53
C ARG A 475 -7.76 20.55 5.54
N LEU A 476 -6.73 19.73 5.74
CA LEU A 476 -6.78 18.64 6.72
C LEU A 476 -6.70 19.17 8.16
N THR A 477 -7.46 18.52 9.05
CA THR A 477 -7.27 18.63 10.50
C THR A 477 -5.91 18.02 10.91
N ASP A 478 -5.48 18.21 12.15
CA ASP A 478 -4.28 17.55 12.69
C ASP A 478 -4.39 16.02 12.61
N ALA A 479 -5.56 15.48 12.97
CA ALA A 479 -5.89 14.08 12.75
C ALA A 479 -5.86 13.72 11.26
N GLY A 480 -6.38 14.57 10.39
CA GLY A 480 -6.33 14.38 8.94
C GLY A 480 -4.92 14.29 8.37
N ARG A 481 -3.99 15.13 8.82
CA ARG A 481 -2.58 15.09 8.38
C ARG A 481 -1.91 13.79 8.83
N ARG A 482 -2.13 13.36 10.07
CA ARG A 482 -1.63 12.07 10.57
C ARG A 482 -2.25 10.89 9.82
N ALA A 483 -3.54 10.95 9.51
CA ALA A 483 -4.22 9.89 8.77
C ALA A 483 -3.72 9.81 7.32
N ALA A 484 -3.44 10.96 6.70
CA ALA A 484 -2.81 11.03 5.39
C ALA A 484 -1.43 10.37 5.40
N LEU A 485 -0.57 10.67 6.39
CA LEU A 485 0.73 10.01 6.54
C LEU A 485 0.59 8.50 6.77
N ALA A 486 -0.36 8.07 7.62
CA ALA A 486 -0.60 6.66 7.89
C ALA A 486 -1.08 5.92 6.62
N ALA A 487 -1.96 6.54 5.84
CA ALA A 487 -2.42 5.98 4.57
C ALA A 487 -1.29 5.89 3.54
N LEU A 488 -0.50 6.95 3.38
CA LEU A 488 0.67 6.96 2.50
C LEU A 488 1.69 5.90 2.90
N ARG A 489 1.92 5.73 4.21
CA ARG A 489 2.81 4.68 4.73
C ARG A 489 2.28 3.29 4.40
N ALA A 490 1.00 3.03 4.67
CA ALA A 490 0.39 1.73 4.36
C ALA A 490 0.47 1.41 2.86
N GLN A 491 0.25 2.41 2.01
CA GLN A 491 0.37 2.28 0.56
C GLN A 491 1.82 2.03 0.12
N ALA A 492 2.79 2.75 0.68
CA ALA A 492 4.22 2.58 0.38
C ALA A 492 4.76 1.20 0.79
N LEU A 493 4.17 0.60 1.84
CA LEU A 493 4.58 -0.71 2.35
C LEU A 493 3.75 -1.87 1.81
N ARG A 494 2.80 -1.63 0.90
CA ARG A 494 1.96 -2.70 0.36
C ARG A 494 2.80 -3.78 -0.35
N PRO A 495 2.50 -5.08 -0.18
CA PRO A 495 3.18 -6.13 -0.94
C PRO A 495 2.95 -5.96 -2.44
N ARG A 496 3.97 -6.30 -3.23
CA ARG A 496 3.83 -6.36 -4.70
C ARG A 496 3.13 -7.65 -5.08
N GLN A 497 2.18 -7.54 -5.99
CA GLN A 497 1.46 -8.68 -6.57
C GLN A 497 1.69 -8.70 -8.09
N TYR A 498 1.79 -9.89 -8.68
CA TYR A 498 1.67 -10.04 -10.13
C TYR A 498 0.29 -9.57 -10.58
N ALA A 499 0.23 -8.72 -11.60
CA ALA A 499 -1.03 -8.42 -12.27
C ALA A 499 -1.55 -9.70 -12.94
N GLY A 500 -2.53 -10.37 -12.32
CA GLY A 500 -3.14 -11.60 -12.85
C GLY A 500 -3.39 -12.74 -11.85
N LEU A 501 -3.03 -12.60 -10.57
CA LEU A 501 -3.29 -13.63 -9.54
C LEU A 501 -4.14 -13.09 -8.36
N GLY A 502 -5.03 -12.14 -8.63
CA GLY A 502 -5.99 -11.58 -7.65
C GLY A 502 -7.41 -12.09 -7.88
#